data_AF-A0A538LE60-F1
#
_entry.id   AF-A0A538LE60-F1
#
_cell.length_a   1.000
_cell.length_b   1.000
_cell.length_c   1.000
_cell.angle_alpha   90.00
_cell.angle_beta   90.00
_cell.angle_gamma   90.00
#
_symmetry.space_group_name_H-M   'P 1'
#
loop_
_entity.id
_entity.type
_entity.pdbx_description
1 polymer ?
#
loop_
_entity_poly.entity_id
_entity_poly.type
_entity_poly.pdbx_seq_one_letter_code
_entity_poly.pdbx_strand_id
1 'polypeptide(L)'
;MSDDPSSSQDWKSGDSGMDDGIGGGASSWQSSRPVTAASPAPGPSVPTVPPIERLHTAYQRRHETDYIANFWSALGWGILTVGFFYLYMYFQLIRRMRDHNARRLDLLDAANAYAWEVAGERGLQEELGPHFERTAGDLESLRFLGTRLKDPVIWFVIYMAAFWFTSARVTPAPLVSGSLAGVGILWGMIVVLFVYCGLDGELVKHDLAEGGVEAELATIYTRLGEPLPQPDPARMKDRDNYLARIIVSIVTVGIYTFWWTYNIMNEPNRHFEINWAWEDSLAHAAQALQQ
;
A
#
# COMPACT_ATOMS: atom_id res chain seq x y z
N MET A 1 26.42 14.74 -32.70
CA MET A 1 25.94 15.75 -31.73
C MET A 1 25.30 14.94 -30.64
N SER A 2 26.08 14.76 -29.59
CA SER A 2 25.86 13.79 -28.52
C SER A 2 25.66 14.62 -27.26
N ASP A 3 24.44 14.66 -26.77
CA ASP A 3 24.11 15.37 -25.54
C ASP A 3 23.73 14.34 -24.47
N ASP A 4 24.68 14.19 -23.56
CA ASP A 4 24.64 13.39 -22.35
C ASP A 4 24.24 14.32 -21.19
N PRO A 5 23.17 14.05 -20.42
CA PRO A 5 22.94 14.76 -19.18
C PRO A 5 23.12 13.81 -18.00
N SER A 6 24.37 13.56 -17.62
CA SER A 6 24.73 13.15 -16.27
C SER A 6 24.68 14.36 -15.33
N SER A 7 23.52 14.63 -14.72
CA SER A 7 23.44 15.53 -13.57
C SER A 7 23.30 14.71 -12.29
N SER A 8 24.44 14.34 -11.73
CA SER A 8 24.59 13.88 -10.36
C SER A 8 24.12 14.99 -9.41
N GLN A 9 22.95 14.80 -8.79
CA GLN A 9 22.54 15.60 -7.64
C GLN A 9 23.31 15.13 -6.41
N ASP A 10 24.27 15.97 -6.05
CA ASP A 10 25.06 15.93 -4.82
C ASP A 10 24.16 16.29 -3.63
N TRP A 11 23.53 15.27 -3.02
CA TRP A 11 22.71 15.43 -1.83
C TRP A 11 23.62 15.62 -0.61
N LYS A 12 23.95 16.87 -0.30
CA LYS A 12 24.44 17.27 1.02
C LYS A 12 23.34 17.10 2.05
N SER A 13 23.35 15.97 2.76
CA SER A 13 22.62 15.77 4.00
C SER A 13 23.10 16.78 5.04
N GLY A 14 22.32 17.86 5.20
CA GLY A 14 22.46 18.80 6.30
C GLY A 14 22.07 18.12 7.60
N ASP A 15 23.08 17.81 8.39
CA ASP A 15 22.99 17.45 9.80
C ASP A 15 22.48 18.68 10.58
N SER A 16 21.20 18.67 10.92
CA SER A 16 20.61 19.56 11.91
C SER A 16 20.12 18.71 13.07
N GLY A 17 21.01 18.56 14.06
CA GLY A 17 20.73 17.93 15.33
C GLY A 17 19.51 18.55 16.01
N MET A 18 18.54 17.68 16.27
CA MET A 18 17.57 17.83 17.35
C MET A 18 17.69 16.57 18.19
N ASP A 19 18.47 16.72 19.25
CA ASP A 19 18.69 15.82 20.35
C ASP A 19 17.43 15.80 21.22
N ASP A 20 16.45 14.97 20.85
CA ASP A 20 15.34 14.60 21.73
C ASP A 20 15.66 13.25 22.34
N GLY A 21 16.22 13.31 23.55
CA GLY A 21 16.46 12.16 24.41
C GLY A 21 15.17 11.38 24.68
N ILE A 22 14.95 10.32 23.91
CA ILE A 22 14.06 9.22 24.26
C ILE A 22 14.96 8.06 24.66
N GLY A 23 14.96 7.80 25.97
CA GLY A 23 15.75 6.77 26.61
C GLY A 23 15.62 5.40 25.94
N GLY A 24 16.76 4.73 25.83
CA GLY A 24 16.89 3.36 25.36
C GLY A 24 16.01 2.40 26.16
N GLY A 25 14.81 2.15 25.62
CA GLY A 25 14.09 0.91 25.84
C GLY A 25 14.65 -0.11 24.88
N ALA A 26 15.76 -0.75 25.26
CA ALA A 26 16.11 -2.06 24.73
C ALA A 26 14.91 -2.97 24.99
N SER A 27 14.08 -3.15 23.98
CA SER A 27 13.04 -4.17 23.98
C SER A 27 13.77 -5.49 23.99
N SER A 28 13.95 -6.01 25.20
CA SER A 28 14.14 -7.43 25.42
C SER A 28 12.91 -8.13 24.84
N TRP A 29 12.96 -8.43 23.54
CA TRP A 29 12.14 -9.47 22.95
C TRP A 29 12.62 -10.77 23.56
N GLN A 30 12.15 -11.01 24.79
CA GLN A 30 12.11 -12.31 25.42
C GLN A 30 11.47 -13.25 24.41
N SER A 31 12.33 -14.02 23.73
CA SER A 31 12.29 -15.47 23.66
C SER A 31 11.03 -16.07 24.27
N SER A 32 9.92 -15.85 23.58
CA SER A 32 8.66 -16.52 23.85
C SER A 32 8.82 -17.89 23.23
N ARG A 33 9.35 -18.79 24.07
CA ARG A 33 9.24 -20.25 24.12
C ARG A 33 8.82 -20.98 22.83
N PRO A 34 9.41 -22.14 22.51
CA PRO A 34 8.73 -23.10 21.66
C PRO A 34 7.38 -23.41 22.33
N VAL A 35 6.29 -22.95 21.73
CA VAL A 35 4.97 -23.38 22.13
C VAL A 35 4.83 -24.79 21.59
N THR A 36 5.23 -25.78 22.39
CA THR A 36 4.66 -27.12 22.32
C THR A 36 3.20 -26.99 22.74
N ALA A 37 2.38 -26.45 21.84
CA ALA A 37 0.93 -26.50 21.98
C ALA A 37 0.56 -27.97 21.99
N ALA A 38 -0.09 -28.41 23.06
CA ALA A 38 -0.80 -29.68 23.04
C ALA A 38 -1.73 -29.67 21.83
N SER A 39 -1.62 -30.69 20.96
CA SER A 39 -2.47 -30.81 19.78
C SER A 39 -3.93 -30.65 20.21
N PRO A 40 -4.67 -29.64 19.70
CA PRO A 40 -6.10 -29.58 19.92
C PRO A 40 -6.73 -30.88 19.42
N ALA A 41 -7.75 -31.36 20.13
CA ALA A 41 -8.51 -32.53 19.70
C ALA A 41 -8.91 -32.36 18.22
N PRO A 42 -8.84 -33.43 17.39
CA PRO A 42 -9.12 -33.34 15.96
C PRO A 42 -10.61 -33.00 15.78
N GLY A 43 -10.92 -31.70 15.73
CA GLY A 43 -12.10 -31.24 15.04
C GLY A 43 -11.99 -31.63 13.57
N PRO A 44 -13.10 -31.62 12.81
CA PRO A 44 -13.05 -31.84 11.38
C PRO A 44 -12.03 -30.87 10.78
N SER A 45 -10.90 -31.40 10.33
CA SER A 45 -9.85 -30.62 9.70
C SER A 45 -10.45 -30.05 8.42
N VAL A 46 -10.76 -28.76 8.42
CA VAL A 46 -11.09 -28.06 7.18
C VAL A 46 -9.88 -28.28 6.26
N PRO A 47 -10.06 -28.86 5.06
CA PRO A 47 -8.96 -29.07 4.14
C PRO A 47 -8.24 -27.74 3.92
N THR A 48 -6.99 -27.65 4.36
CA THR A 48 -6.14 -26.49 4.09
C THR A 48 -5.65 -26.63 2.65
N VAL A 49 -6.00 -25.67 1.79
CA VAL A 49 -5.49 -25.60 0.42
C VAL A 49 -3.95 -25.56 0.46
N PRO A 50 -3.23 -26.40 -0.30
CA PRO A 50 -1.77 -26.40 -0.34
C PRO A 50 -1.19 -25.00 -0.65
N PRO A 51 -0.04 -24.62 -0.07
CA PRO A 51 0.54 -23.29 -0.29
C PRO A 51 0.77 -22.95 -1.76
N ILE A 52 1.26 -23.89 -2.57
CA ILE A 52 1.47 -23.66 -4.01
C ILE A 52 0.16 -23.37 -4.77
N GLU A 53 -0.95 -24.01 -4.40
CA GLU A 53 -2.26 -23.76 -5.01
C GLU A 53 -2.83 -22.38 -4.59
N ARG A 54 -2.61 -21.97 -3.33
CA ARG A 54 -2.92 -20.60 -2.86
C ARG A 54 -2.12 -19.56 -3.63
N LEU A 55 -0.81 -19.77 -3.82
CA LEU A 55 0.06 -18.88 -4.60
C LEU A 55 -0.48 -18.71 -6.03
N HIS A 56 -0.76 -19.81 -6.73
CA HIS A 56 -1.30 -19.74 -8.09
C HIS A 56 -2.65 -19.02 -8.16
N THR A 57 -3.54 -19.29 -7.20
CA THR A 57 -4.85 -18.63 -7.13
C THR A 57 -4.71 -17.13 -6.91
N ALA A 58 -3.86 -16.70 -5.96
CA ALA A 58 -3.61 -15.30 -5.68
C ALA A 58 -2.96 -14.57 -6.87
N TYR A 59 -2.05 -15.24 -7.58
CA TYR A 59 -1.42 -14.72 -8.80
C TYR A 59 -2.45 -14.52 -9.93
N GLN A 60 -3.31 -15.51 -10.18
CA GLN A 60 -4.33 -15.42 -11.24
C GLN A 60 -5.34 -14.29 -11.01
N ARG A 61 -5.65 -13.98 -9.75
CA ARG A 61 -6.59 -12.91 -9.37
C ARG A 61 -6.04 -11.48 -9.52
N ARG A 62 -4.79 -11.31 -9.94
CA ARG A 62 -4.14 -10.00 -10.12
C ARG A 62 -4.97 -9.00 -10.93
N HIS A 63 -5.54 -9.45 -12.04
CA HIS A 63 -6.34 -8.60 -12.93
C HIS A 63 -7.66 -8.13 -12.31
N GLU A 64 -8.16 -8.80 -11.26
CA GLU A 64 -9.37 -8.42 -10.53
C GLU A 64 -9.12 -7.28 -9.55
N THR A 65 -7.90 -7.20 -9.00
CA THR A 65 -7.54 -6.28 -7.91
C THR A 65 -6.74 -5.07 -8.39
N ASP A 66 -5.90 -5.25 -9.41
CA ASP A 66 -4.85 -4.29 -9.78
C ASP A 66 -5.24 -3.43 -11.00
N TYR A 67 -6.50 -3.02 -11.10
CA TYR A 67 -6.93 -2.24 -12.27
C TYR A 67 -6.35 -0.82 -12.26
N ILE A 68 -5.92 -0.37 -13.44
CA ILE A 68 -5.27 0.92 -13.67
C ILE A 68 -6.31 2.04 -13.75
N ALA A 69 -6.14 3.07 -12.93
CA ALA A 69 -6.99 4.25 -12.93
C ALA A 69 -6.51 5.25 -14.00
N ASN A 70 -7.44 5.81 -14.78
CA ASN A 70 -7.12 6.84 -15.78
C ASN A 70 -7.59 8.22 -15.30
N PHE A 71 -6.64 9.11 -15.04
CA PHE A 71 -6.93 10.47 -14.55
C PHE A 71 -7.77 11.29 -15.53
N TRP A 72 -7.45 11.27 -16.82
CA TRP A 72 -8.16 12.10 -17.81
C TRP A 72 -9.61 11.67 -17.97
N SER A 73 -9.87 10.36 -17.98
CA SER A 73 -11.23 9.82 -17.93
C SER A 73 -11.94 10.26 -16.65
N ALA A 74 -11.29 10.15 -15.50
CA ALA A 74 -11.88 10.57 -14.23
C ALA A 74 -12.16 12.07 -14.15
N LEU A 75 -11.29 12.91 -14.71
CA LEU A 75 -11.48 14.35 -14.82
C LEU A 75 -12.67 14.69 -15.73
N GLY A 76 -12.75 14.07 -16.91
CA GLY A 76 -13.85 14.28 -17.85
C GLY A 76 -15.20 13.92 -17.24
N TRP A 77 -15.32 12.74 -16.65
CA TRP A 77 -16.54 12.31 -15.95
C TRP A 77 -16.81 13.14 -14.69
N GLY A 78 -15.76 13.55 -13.97
CA GLY A 78 -15.85 14.46 -12.83
C GLY A 78 -16.51 15.78 -13.22
N ILE A 79 -16.06 16.43 -14.29
CA ILE A 79 -16.66 17.67 -14.78
C ILE A 79 -18.10 17.44 -15.25
N LEU A 80 -18.34 16.39 -16.06
CA LEU A 80 -19.67 16.10 -16.61
C LEU A 80 -20.72 15.84 -15.52
N THR A 81 -20.30 15.23 -14.41
CA THR A 81 -21.16 14.90 -13.27
C THR A 81 -21.08 15.92 -12.14
N VAL A 82 -20.45 17.08 -12.36
CA VAL A 82 -20.31 18.15 -11.35
C VAL A 82 -19.69 17.62 -10.04
N GLY A 83 -18.70 16.73 -10.17
CA GLY A 83 -17.92 16.17 -9.08
C GLY A 83 -18.45 14.87 -8.47
N PHE A 84 -19.68 14.44 -8.77
CA PHE A 84 -20.22 13.18 -8.22
C PHE A 84 -19.40 11.95 -8.62
N PHE A 85 -18.86 11.92 -9.84
CA PHE A 85 -17.99 10.83 -10.29
C PHE A 85 -16.70 10.72 -9.45
N TYR A 86 -16.19 11.82 -8.89
CA TYR A 86 -15.01 11.74 -8.02
C TYR A 86 -15.28 10.95 -6.74
N LEU A 87 -16.51 10.98 -6.20
CA LEU A 87 -16.91 10.16 -5.05
C LEU A 87 -16.75 8.67 -5.34
N TYR A 88 -17.31 8.25 -6.47
CA TYR A 88 -17.21 6.89 -6.97
C TYR A 88 -15.75 6.50 -7.22
N MET A 89 -14.98 7.41 -7.84
CA MET A 89 -13.58 7.18 -8.13
C MET A 89 -12.76 7.00 -6.84
N TYR A 90 -12.91 7.85 -5.82
CA TYR A 90 -12.20 7.68 -4.55
C TYR A 90 -12.57 6.38 -3.85
N PHE A 91 -13.85 6.01 -3.86
CA PHE A 91 -14.30 4.72 -3.35
C PHE A 91 -13.56 3.58 -4.07
N GLN A 92 -13.44 3.65 -5.40
CA GLN A 92 -12.73 2.65 -6.19
C GLN A 92 -11.23 2.62 -5.88
N LEU A 93 -10.57 3.77 -5.71
CA LEU A 93 -9.15 3.81 -5.32
C LEU A 93 -8.90 3.17 -3.95
N ILE A 94 -9.74 3.44 -2.95
CA ILE A 94 -9.60 2.81 -1.62
C ILE A 94 -9.85 1.30 -1.74
N ARG A 95 -10.93 0.92 -2.46
CA ARG A 95 -11.27 -0.49 -2.66
C ARG A 95 -10.15 -1.26 -3.37
N ARG A 96 -9.57 -0.70 -4.44
CA ARG A 96 -8.49 -1.37 -5.19
C ARG A 96 -7.26 -1.58 -4.32
N MET A 97 -6.88 -0.60 -3.51
CA MET A 97 -5.71 -0.74 -2.62
C MET A 97 -5.92 -1.82 -1.57
N ARG A 98 -7.13 -1.88 -0.99
CA ARG A 98 -7.51 -2.95 -0.06
C ARG A 98 -7.48 -4.32 -0.74
N ASP A 99 -8.13 -4.43 -1.90
CA ASP A 99 -8.23 -5.70 -2.63
C ASP A 99 -6.85 -6.17 -3.11
N HIS A 100 -6.00 -5.24 -3.58
CA HIS A 100 -4.59 -5.48 -3.92
C HIS A 100 -3.79 -5.97 -2.72
N ASN A 101 -3.81 -5.25 -1.59
CA ASN A 101 -3.08 -5.64 -0.38
C ASN A 101 -3.53 -7.02 0.13
N ALA A 102 -4.84 -7.32 0.09
CA ALA A 102 -5.35 -8.63 0.49
C ALA A 102 -4.84 -9.76 -0.42
N ARG A 103 -4.82 -9.54 -1.74
CA ARG A 103 -4.27 -10.50 -2.71
C ARG A 103 -2.76 -10.66 -2.54
N ARG A 104 -2.02 -9.55 -2.41
CA ARG A 104 -0.57 -9.54 -2.23
C ARG A 104 -0.16 -10.27 -0.97
N LEU A 105 -0.85 -10.01 0.13
CA LEU A 105 -0.63 -10.74 1.38
C LEU A 105 -0.83 -12.26 1.18
N ASP A 106 -1.92 -12.69 0.53
CA ASP A 106 -2.17 -14.11 0.26
C ASP A 106 -1.08 -14.73 -0.64
N LEU A 107 -0.66 -14.00 -1.68
CA LEU A 107 0.41 -14.43 -2.59
C LEU A 107 1.74 -14.61 -1.87
N LEU A 108 2.17 -13.60 -1.11
CA LEU A 108 3.46 -13.60 -0.41
C LEU A 108 3.49 -14.58 0.78
N ASP A 109 2.40 -14.67 1.54
CA ASP A 109 2.23 -15.66 2.62
C ASP A 109 2.29 -17.09 2.07
N ALA A 110 1.60 -17.35 0.95
CA ALA A 110 1.64 -18.64 0.28
C ALA A 110 3.02 -18.98 -0.28
N ALA A 111 3.74 -18.01 -0.87
CA ALA A 111 5.10 -18.20 -1.34
C ALA A 111 6.09 -18.50 -0.21
N ASN A 112 5.96 -17.81 0.91
CA ASN A 112 6.77 -18.02 2.11
C ASN A 112 6.51 -19.42 2.70
N ALA A 113 5.23 -19.82 2.83
CA ALA A 113 4.86 -21.14 3.31
C ALA A 113 5.35 -22.26 2.38
N TYR A 114 5.20 -22.10 1.07
CA TYR A 114 5.71 -23.06 0.09
C TYR A 114 7.24 -23.20 0.16
N ALA A 115 7.96 -22.08 0.21
CA ALA A 115 9.41 -22.09 0.34
C ALA A 115 9.88 -22.75 1.65
N TRP A 116 9.12 -22.61 2.74
CA TRP A 116 9.40 -23.30 4.01
C TRP A 116 9.28 -24.83 3.90
N GLU A 117 8.27 -25.32 3.18
CA GLU A 117 8.09 -26.76 2.90
C GLU A 117 9.27 -27.29 2.08
N VAL A 118 9.60 -26.63 0.96
CA VAL A 118 10.73 -27.02 0.10
C VAL A 118 12.07 -26.95 0.85
N ALA A 119 12.27 -25.95 1.70
CA ALA A 119 13.46 -25.87 2.55
C ALA A 119 13.54 -27.04 3.52
N GLY A 120 12.40 -27.52 4.05
CA GLY A 120 12.34 -28.67 4.94
C GLY A 120 12.72 -29.97 4.24
N GLU A 121 12.18 -30.20 3.04
CA GLU A 121 12.51 -31.35 2.21
C GLU A 121 14.01 -31.40 1.85
N ARG A 122 14.64 -30.23 1.74
CA ARG A 122 16.07 -30.09 1.39
C ARG A 122 17.01 -29.95 2.59
N GLY A 123 16.48 -29.97 3.82
CA GLY A 123 17.28 -29.80 5.05
C GLY A 123 17.90 -28.41 5.22
N LEU A 124 17.30 -27.37 4.65
CA LEU A 124 17.77 -25.97 4.67
C LEU A 124 17.00 -25.09 5.68
N GLN A 125 16.06 -25.64 6.46
CA GLN A 125 15.22 -24.86 7.38
C GLN A 125 16.00 -24.11 8.46
N GLU A 126 17.03 -24.74 9.05
CA GLU A 126 17.84 -24.09 10.10
C GLU A 126 18.66 -22.93 9.53
N GLU A 127 19.21 -23.10 8.32
CA GLU A 127 19.97 -22.05 7.63
C GLU A 127 19.09 -20.86 7.26
N LEU A 128 17.91 -21.13 6.70
CA LEU A 128 17.00 -20.11 6.18
C LEU A 128 16.06 -19.53 7.23
N GLY A 129 15.99 -20.12 8.43
CA GLY A 129 15.10 -19.72 9.52
C GLY A 129 15.04 -18.20 9.77
N PRO A 130 16.18 -17.50 9.93
CA PRO A 130 16.18 -16.05 10.13
C PRO A 130 15.53 -15.23 9.01
N HIS A 131 15.58 -15.70 7.75
CA HIS A 131 14.94 -15.04 6.61
C HIS A 131 13.42 -15.22 6.65
N PHE A 132 12.95 -16.42 7.02
CA PHE A 132 11.51 -16.68 7.21
C PHE A 132 10.92 -15.88 8.37
N GLU A 133 11.66 -15.71 9.47
CA GLU A 133 11.23 -14.89 10.61
C GLU A 133 11.09 -13.41 10.24
N ARG A 134 12.05 -12.85 9.49
CA ARG A 134 11.95 -11.46 8.99
C ARG A 134 10.77 -11.31 8.02
N THR A 135 10.62 -12.24 7.08
CA THR A 135 9.48 -12.29 6.16
C THR A 135 8.15 -12.30 6.91
N ALA A 136 8.03 -13.10 7.97
CA ALA A 136 6.81 -13.18 8.78
C ALA A 136 6.49 -11.85 9.50
N GLY A 137 7.50 -11.13 9.99
CA GLY A 137 7.34 -9.81 10.61
C GLY A 137 6.85 -8.75 9.62
N ASP A 138 7.38 -8.75 8.39
CA ASP A 138 6.93 -7.83 7.34
C ASP A 138 5.52 -8.18 6.84
N LEU A 139 5.18 -9.47 6.73
CA LEU A 139 3.81 -9.94 6.44
C LEU A 139 2.81 -9.53 7.53
N GLU A 140 3.20 -9.52 8.80
CA GLU A 140 2.36 -9.00 9.88
C GLU A 140 2.11 -7.50 9.73
N SER A 141 3.13 -6.74 9.30
CA SER A 141 2.97 -5.32 8.97
C SER A 141 1.96 -5.11 7.84
N LEU A 142 1.99 -5.93 6.78
CA LEU A 142 1.01 -5.90 5.70
C LEU A 142 -0.41 -6.29 6.17
N ARG A 143 -0.55 -7.29 7.05
CA ARG A 143 -1.84 -7.66 7.68
C ARG A 143 -2.42 -6.46 8.44
N PHE A 144 -1.59 -5.80 9.23
CA PHE A 144 -1.99 -4.63 10.00
C PHE A 144 -2.43 -3.48 9.09
N LEU A 145 -1.68 -3.19 8.03
CA LEU A 145 -2.05 -2.18 7.03
C LEU A 145 -3.37 -2.54 6.33
N GLY A 146 -3.58 -3.81 5.99
CA GLY A 146 -4.82 -4.31 5.40
C GLY A 146 -6.05 -4.08 6.27
N THR A 147 -5.93 -4.20 7.59
CA THR A 147 -7.03 -3.87 8.51
C THR A 147 -7.25 -2.37 8.70
N ARG A 148 -6.21 -1.55 8.50
CA ARG A 148 -6.26 -0.09 8.63
C ARG A 148 -6.74 0.65 7.40
N LEU A 149 -6.51 0.09 6.21
CA LEU A 149 -7.10 0.50 4.94
C LEU A 149 -8.62 0.35 5.08
N LYS A 150 -9.24 1.35 5.75
CA LYS A 150 -10.58 1.25 6.34
C LYS A 150 -11.58 0.88 5.26
N ASP A 151 -12.69 0.28 5.69
CA ASP A 151 -13.86 0.01 4.85
C ASP A 151 -14.14 1.22 3.92
N PRO A 152 -14.02 1.04 2.59
CA PRO A 152 -14.31 2.08 1.61
C PRO A 152 -15.68 2.75 1.84
N VAL A 153 -16.64 2.01 2.42
CA VAL A 153 -17.95 2.52 2.81
C VAL A 153 -17.85 3.58 3.91
N ILE A 154 -17.02 3.37 4.94
CA ILE A 154 -16.85 4.36 6.02
C ILE A 154 -16.28 5.68 5.46
N TRP A 155 -15.26 5.59 4.60
CA TRP A 155 -14.70 6.78 3.96
C TRP A 155 -15.68 7.45 3.03
N PHE A 156 -16.44 6.68 2.26
CA PHE A 156 -17.50 7.21 1.42
C PHE A 156 -18.57 7.94 2.24
N VAL A 157 -19.00 7.38 3.37
CA VAL A 157 -19.96 8.02 4.28
C VAL A 157 -19.40 9.31 4.88
N ILE A 158 -18.14 9.32 5.32
CA ILE A 158 -17.47 10.53 5.82
C ILE A 158 -17.42 11.60 4.74
N TYR A 159 -17.07 11.21 3.51
CA TYR A 159 -17.01 12.14 2.38
C TYR A 159 -18.40 12.67 2.03
N MET A 160 -19.41 11.79 1.95
CA MET A 160 -20.80 12.16 1.69
C MET A 160 -21.33 13.10 2.77
N ALA A 161 -21.03 12.85 4.05
CA ALA A 161 -21.38 13.75 5.14
C ALA A 161 -20.70 15.11 4.95
N ALA A 162 -19.39 15.14 4.65
CA ALA A 162 -18.65 16.37 4.40
C ALA A 162 -19.21 17.15 3.19
N PHE A 163 -19.56 16.45 2.11
CA PHE A 163 -20.18 16.98 0.91
C PHE A 163 -21.62 17.49 1.15
N TRP A 164 -22.38 16.80 2.00
CA TRP A 164 -23.71 17.23 2.42
C TRP A 164 -23.64 18.49 3.30
N PHE A 165 -22.71 18.56 4.26
CA PHE A 165 -22.52 19.75 5.09
C PHE A 165 -22.05 20.97 4.28
N THR A 166 -21.38 20.77 3.14
CA THR A 166 -21.02 21.82 2.18
C THR A 166 -22.23 22.30 1.38
N SER A 167 -23.07 21.39 0.89
CA SER A 167 -24.16 21.68 -0.05
C SER A 167 -25.48 22.07 0.62
N ALA A 168 -25.81 21.51 1.79
CA ALA A 168 -27.09 21.72 2.49
C ALA A 168 -27.30 23.16 3.02
N ARG A 169 -26.32 24.06 2.87
CA ARG A 169 -26.44 25.48 3.25
C ARG A 169 -26.49 26.43 2.06
N VAL A 170 -26.62 25.93 0.84
CA VAL A 170 -26.92 26.74 -0.35
C VAL A 170 -28.45 26.87 -0.51
N THR A 171 -29.16 27.15 0.58
CA THR A 171 -30.48 27.76 0.46
C THR A 171 -30.28 29.24 0.10
N PRO A 172 -31.12 29.83 -0.77
CA PRO A 172 -31.00 31.22 -1.17
C PRO A 172 -31.38 32.14 0.00
N ALA A 173 -30.50 32.27 0.98
CA ALA A 173 -30.56 33.32 1.98
C ALA A 173 -30.00 34.62 1.37
N PRO A 174 -30.68 35.77 1.55
CA PRO A 174 -30.27 37.03 0.94
C PRO A 174 -28.84 37.42 1.35
N LEU A 175 -28.12 37.96 0.38
CA LEU A 175 -26.67 38.18 0.27
C LEU A 175 -26.00 39.08 1.35
N VAL A 176 -26.63 39.35 2.49
CA VAL A 176 -26.27 40.49 3.38
C VAL A 176 -25.88 40.10 4.81
N SER A 177 -25.61 38.83 5.15
CA SER A 177 -25.13 38.52 6.51
C SER A 177 -24.02 37.47 6.53
N GLY A 178 -22.76 37.92 6.47
CA GLY A 178 -21.55 37.24 6.99
C GLY A 178 -21.57 35.72 7.05
N SER A 179 -21.97 35.06 5.95
CA SER A 179 -22.66 33.77 6.06
C SER A 179 -21.68 32.60 6.20
N LEU A 180 -22.04 31.66 7.08
CA LEU A 180 -21.44 30.34 7.32
C LEU A 180 -21.29 29.43 6.07
N ALA A 181 -21.63 29.90 4.87
CA ALA A 181 -21.44 29.20 3.60
C ALA A 181 -19.96 28.95 3.26
N GLY A 182 -19.07 29.92 3.56
CA GLY A 182 -17.62 29.75 3.38
C GLY A 182 -17.02 28.67 4.29
N VAL A 183 -17.63 28.43 5.46
CA VAL A 183 -17.19 27.40 6.42
C VAL A 183 -17.42 26.00 5.85
N GLY A 184 -18.54 25.80 5.13
CA GLY A 184 -18.82 24.52 4.48
C GLY A 184 -17.71 24.13 3.51
N ILE A 185 -17.41 24.99 2.52
CA ILE A 185 -16.41 24.71 1.47
C ILE A 185 -15.05 24.36 2.09
N LEU A 186 -14.64 25.09 3.12
CA LEU A 186 -13.39 24.83 3.84
C LEU A 186 -13.38 23.43 4.49
N TRP A 187 -14.47 23.00 5.13
CA TRP A 187 -14.58 21.66 5.71
C TRP A 187 -14.49 20.56 4.65
N GLY A 188 -15.18 20.73 3.51
CA GLY A 188 -15.09 19.78 2.40
C GLY A 188 -13.65 19.62 1.89
N MET A 189 -12.95 20.74 1.69
CA MET A 189 -11.53 20.71 1.30
C MET A 189 -10.66 20.03 2.35
N ILE A 190 -10.86 20.31 3.63
CA ILE A 190 -10.09 19.69 4.72
C ILE A 190 -10.24 18.16 4.68
N VAL A 191 -11.45 17.63 4.53
CA VAL A 191 -11.70 16.19 4.47
C VAL A 191 -10.99 15.56 3.27
N VAL A 192 -11.04 16.18 2.09
CA VAL A 192 -10.32 15.71 0.89
C VAL A 192 -8.81 15.64 1.15
N LEU A 193 -8.22 16.68 1.74
CA LEU A 193 -6.79 16.72 2.06
C LEU A 193 -6.39 15.63 3.06
N PHE A 194 -7.23 15.36 4.07
CA PHE A 194 -7.00 14.25 5.00
C PHE A 194 -7.02 12.89 4.30
N VAL A 195 -7.98 12.67 3.38
CA VAL A 195 -8.03 11.44 2.57
C VAL A 195 -6.77 11.30 1.73
N TYR A 196 -6.30 12.36 1.09
CA TYR A 196 -5.09 12.31 0.26
C TYR A 196 -3.85 11.98 1.08
N CYS A 197 -3.64 12.65 2.21
CA CYS A 197 -2.53 12.36 3.11
C CYS A 197 -2.59 10.91 3.65
N GLY A 198 -3.80 10.41 3.94
CA GLY A 198 -4.00 9.04 4.41
C GLY A 198 -3.63 8.00 3.35
N LEU A 199 -4.21 8.13 2.15
CA LEU A 199 -3.95 7.23 1.03
C LEU A 199 -2.46 7.16 0.67
N ASP A 200 -1.82 8.31 0.59
CA ASP A 200 -0.41 8.40 0.21
C ASP A 200 0.50 7.84 1.31
N GLY A 201 0.21 8.16 2.58
CA GLY A 201 0.98 7.66 3.71
C GLY A 201 0.81 6.18 3.98
N GLU A 202 -0.34 5.59 3.63
CA GLU A 202 -0.56 4.15 3.67
C GLU A 202 0.18 3.44 2.53
N LEU A 203 0.22 4.03 1.33
CA LEU A 203 1.00 3.49 0.21
C LEU A 203 2.50 3.40 0.52
N VAL A 204 3.09 4.44 1.12
CA VAL A 204 4.52 4.42 1.54
C VAL A 204 4.81 3.26 2.49
N LYS A 205 3.94 3.04 3.48
CA LYS A 205 4.12 1.97 4.46
C LYS A 205 3.92 0.59 3.85
N HIS A 206 2.96 0.46 2.94
CA HIS A 206 2.68 -0.76 2.20
C HIS A 206 3.89 -1.16 1.37
N ASP A 207 4.38 -0.23 0.54
CA ASP A 207 5.49 -0.47 -0.38
C ASP A 207 6.80 -0.81 0.35
N LEU A 208 7.05 -0.17 1.51
CA LEU A 208 8.18 -0.50 2.37
C LEU A 208 8.09 -1.93 2.94
N ALA A 209 6.95 -2.29 3.53
CA ALA A 209 6.76 -3.61 4.12
C ALA A 209 6.81 -4.72 3.05
N GLU A 210 6.21 -4.47 1.90
CA GLU A 210 6.24 -5.36 0.75
C GLU A 210 7.65 -5.55 0.19
N GLY A 211 8.41 -4.47 0.01
CA GLY A 211 9.80 -4.57 -0.43
C GLY A 211 10.69 -5.35 0.54
N GLY A 212 10.41 -5.29 1.85
CA GLY A 212 11.06 -6.15 2.87
C GLY A 212 10.79 -7.63 2.63
N VAL A 213 9.51 -8.01 2.46
CA VAL A 213 9.11 -9.38 2.13
C VAL A 213 9.77 -9.86 0.83
N GLU A 214 9.74 -9.04 -0.23
CA GLU A 214 10.29 -9.40 -1.53
C GLU A 214 11.82 -9.63 -1.48
N ALA A 215 12.55 -8.82 -0.73
CA ALA A 215 14.00 -8.96 -0.57
C ALA A 215 14.37 -10.25 0.17
N GLU A 216 13.63 -10.60 1.22
CA GLU A 216 13.84 -11.84 1.97
C GLU A 216 13.46 -13.06 1.11
N LEU A 217 12.32 -13.03 0.42
CA LEU A 217 11.93 -14.08 -0.52
C LEU A 217 12.94 -14.25 -1.65
N ALA A 218 13.50 -13.17 -2.19
CA ALA A 218 14.53 -13.27 -3.21
C ALA A 218 15.79 -13.98 -2.71
N THR A 219 16.16 -13.76 -1.45
CA THR A 219 17.27 -14.47 -0.81
C THR A 219 16.95 -15.95 -0.60
N ILE A 220 15.76 -16.25 -0.08
CA ILE A 220 15.27 -17.63 0.16
C ILE A 220 15.24 -18.42 -1.15
N TYR A 221 14.56 -17.92 -2.18
CA TYR A 221 14.39 -18.61 -3.46
C TYR A 221 15.72 -18.80 -4.20
N THR A 222 16.63 -17.81 -4.14
CA THR A 222 18.00 -17.98 -4.65
C THR A 222 18.72 -19.13 -3.95
N ARG A 223 18.57 -19.26 -2.62
CA ARG A 223 19.18 -20.37 -1.87
C ARG A 223 18.53 -21.72 -2.18
N LEU A 224 17.25 -21.72 -2.55
CA LEU A 224 16.53 -22.88 -3.06
C LEU A 224 16.84 -23.16 -4.55
N GLY A 225 17.71 -22.40 -5.20
CA GLY A 225 18.18 -22.65 -6.56
C GLY A 225 17.36 -21.97 -7.67
N GLU A 226 16.34 -21.20 -7.32
CA GLU A 226 15.49 -20.46 -8.27
C GLU A 226 15.60 -18.95 -7.98
N PRO A 227 16.52 -18.20 -8.60
CA PRO A 227 16.76 -16.81 -8.24
C PRO A 227 15.57 -15.91 -8.61
N LEU A 228 15.20 -15.01 -7.68
CA LEU A 228 14.26 -13.92 -7.94
C LEU A 228 15.00 -12.59 -8.12
N PRO A 229 14.44 -11.65 -8.89
CA PRO A 229 14.96 -10.29 -8.92
C PRO A 229 14.86 -9.67 -7.52
N GLN A 230 15.96 -9.03 -7.08
CA GLN A 230 15.94 -8.20 -5.88
C GLN A 230 15.07 -6.96 -6.13
N PRO A 231 14.18 -6.58 -5.20
CA PRO A 231 13.37 -5.38 -5.36
C PRO A 231 14.28 -4.15 -5.44
N ASP A 232 14.07 -3.31 -6.45
CA ASP A 232 14.81 -2.05 -6.61
C ASP A 232 14.44 -1.08 -5.47
N PRO A 233 15.37 -0.67 -4.59
CA PRO A 233 15.06 0.28 -3.52
C PRO A 233 14.57 1.62 -4.05
N ALA A 234 14.98 2.03 -5.26
CA ALA A 234 14.53 3.28 -5.88
C ALA A 234 13.06 3.22 -6.33
N ARG A 235 12.47 2.01 -6.37
CA ARG A 235 11.04 1.82 -6.64
C ARG A 235 10.17 2.20 -5.45
N MET A 236 10.73 2.19 -4.24
CA MET A 236 9.99 2.44 -3.02
C MET A 236 9.53 3.90 -2.97
N LYS A 237 8.23 4.12 -2.77
CA LYS A 237 7.70 5.47 -2.65
C LYS A 237 8.20 6.15 -1.37
N ASP A 238 8.88 7.28 -1.55
CA ASP A 238 9.26 8.16 -0.43
C ASP A 238 8.09 8.97 0.13
N ARG A 239 8.26 9.45 1.36
CA ARG A 239 7.29 10.32 2.00
C ARG A 239 7.25 11.69 1.33
N ASP A 240 6.07 12.06 0.85
CA ASP A 240 5.81 13.39 0.33
C ASP A 240 5.77 14.49 1.43
N ASN A 241 6.11 15.72 1.05
CA ASN A 241 5.94 16.90 1.92
C ASN A 241 4.46 17.34 1.97
N TYR A 242 3.67 16.65 2.77
CA TYR A 242 2.22 16.91 2.91
C TYR A 242 1.90 18.35 3.31
N LEU A 243 2.72 18.98 4.17
CA LEU A 243 2.49 20.35 4.60
C LEU A 243 2.59 21.31 3.41
N ALA A 244 3.64 21.17 2.59
CA ALA A 244 3.78 21.95 1.37
C ALA A 244 2.60 21.71 0.41
N ARG A 245 2.20 20.46 0.19
CA ARG A 245 1.06 20.12 -0.66
C ARG A 245 -0.26 20.74 -0.15
N ILE A 246 -0.50 20.76 1.16
CA ILE A 246 -1.66 21.42 1.78
C ILE A 246 -1.61 22.93 1.57
N ILE A 247 -0.48 23.58 1.85
CA ILE A 247 -0.31 25.03 1.68
C ILE A 247 -0.55 25.43 0.22
N VAL A 248 0.04 24.71 -0.72
CA VAL A 248 -0.13 24.97 -2.16
C VAL A 248 -1.58 24.73 -2.59
N SER A 249 -2.26 23.72 -2.04
CA SER A 249 -3.70 23.50 -2.28
C SER A 249 -4.55 24.69 -1.83
N ILE A 250 -4.26 25.26 -0.67
CA ILE A 250 -4.99 26.42 -0.14
C ILE A 250 -4.69 27.68 -0.97
N VAL A 251 -3.42 27.98 -1.23
CA VAL A 251 -2.98 29.17 -1.98
C VAL A 251 -3.51 29.17 -3.41
N THR A 252 -3.62 27.99 -4.03
CA THR A 252 -4.16 27.83 -5.38
C THR A 252 -5.69 27.66 -5.41
N VAL A 253 -6.38 27.86 -4.29
CA VAL A 253 -7.84 27.73 -4.17
C VAL A 253 -8.33 26.38 -4.71
N GLY A 254 -7.59 25.32 -4.39
CA GLY A 254 -7.90 23.95 -4.78
C GLY A 254 -7.39 23.52 -6.16
N ILE A 255 -6.84 24.40 -7.01
CA ILE A 255 -6.34 23.98 -8.34
C ILE A 255 -5.27 22.88 -8.23
N TYR A 256 -4.37 22.98 -7.25
CA TYR A 256 -3.35 21.95 -7.02
C TYR A 256 -3.92 20.57 -6.67
N THR A 257 -5.15 20.49 -6.15
CA THR A 257 -5.80 19.20 -5.85
C THR A 257 -6.02 18.34 -7.09
N PHE A 258 -6.12 18.93 -8.30
CA PHE A 258 -6.16 18.16 -9.54
C PHE A 258 -4.85 17.42 -9.81
N TRP A 259 -3.71 18.10 -9.62
CA TRP A 259 -2.40 17.46 -9.74
C TRP A 259 -2.22 16.38 -8.67
N TRP A 260 -2.64 16.65 -7.43
CA TRP A 260 -2.56 15.65 -6.37
C TRP A 260 -3.49 14.46 -6.66
N THR A 261 -4.69 14.68 -7.19
CA THR A 261 -5.59 13.61 -7.69
C THR A 261 -4.91 12.77 -8.76
N TYR A 262 -4.23 13.41 -9.71
CA TYR A 262 -3.43 12.70 -10.71
C TYR A 262 -2.35 11.83 -10.05
N ASN A 263 -1.61 12.39 -9.09
CA ASN A 263 -0.53 11.68 -8.38
C ASN A 263 -1.06 10.46 -7.60
N ILE A 264 -2.15 10.57 -6.83
CA ILE A 264 -2.71 9.43 -6.07
C ILE A 264 -3.32 8.33 -6.96
N MET A 265 -3.65 8.64 -8.22
CA MET A 265 -4.05 7.61 -9.19
C MET A 265 -2.84 6.93 -9.81
N ASN A 266 -1.84 7.74 -10.21
CA ASN A 266 -0.69 7.28 -10.98
C ASN A 266 0.35 6.54 -10.13
N GLU A 267 0.54 6.93 -8.88
CA GLU A 267 1.50 6.26 -7.98
C GLU A 267 1.13 4.79 -7.74
N PRO A 268 -0.11 4.44 -7.33
CA PRO A 268 -0.46 3.02 -7.21
C PRO A 268 -0.50 2.28 -8.55
N ASN A 269 -0.81 2.96 -9.68
CA ASN A 269 -0.73 2.31 -10.99
C ASN A 269 0.70 1.82 -11.26
N ARG A 270 1.69 2.71 -11.06
CA ARG A 270 3.10 2.39 -11.23
C ARG A 270 3.56 1.30 -10.26
N HIS A 271 3.13 1.38 -9.00
CA HIS A 271 3.40 0.35 -8.00
C HIS A 271 2.89 -1.03 -8.44
N PHE A 272 1.65 -1.12 -8.94
CA PHE A 272 1.10 -2.38 -9.45
C PHE A 272 1.91 -2.92 -10.64
N GLU A 273 2.20 -2.07 -11.63
CA GLU A 273 2.97 -2.47 -12.82
C GLU A 273 4.36 -3.02 -12.46
N ILE A 274 5.02 -2.43 -11.47
CA ILE A 274 6.31 -2.91 -10.99
C ILE A 274 6.16 -4.27 -10.29
N ASN A 275 5.17 -4.41 -9.41
CA ASN A 275 4.91 -5.66 -8.71
C ASN A 275 4.57 -6.79 -9.69
N TRP A 276 3.90 -6.51 -10.81
CA TRP A 276 3.53 -7.54 -11.79
C TRP A 276 4.74 -8.29 -12.35
N ALA A 277 5.81 -7.58 -12.71
CA ALA A 277 7.02 -8.22 -13.23
C ALA A 277 7.71 -9.09 -12.18
N TRP A 278 7.70 -8.64 -10.92
CA TRP A 278 8.24 -9.41 -9.80
C TRP A 278 7.40 -10.66 -9.50
N GLU A 279 6.07 -10.53 -9.52
CA GLU A 279 5.13 -11.64 -9.35
C GLU A 279 5.25 -12.70 -10.43
N ASP A 280 5.42 -12.31 -11.69
CA ASP A 280 5.67 -13.24 -12.80
C ASP A 280 6.93 -14.08 -12.51
N SER A 281 7.98 -13.45 -11.98
CA SER A 281 9.23 -14.12 -11.59
C SER A 281 9.02 -15.08 -10.42
N LEU A 282 8.27 -14.66 -9.39
CA LEU A 282 7.92 -15.50 -8.25
C LEU A 282 7.11 -16.73 -8.66
N ALA A 283 6.09 -16.56 -9.51
CA ALA A 283 5.26 -17.65 -9.98
C ALA A 283 6.06 -18.68 -10.79
N HIS A 284 6.98 -18.24 -11.66
CA HIS A 284 7.86 -19.12 -12.39
C HIS A 284 8.83 -19.88 -11.48
N ALA A 285 9.47 -19.20 -10.52
CA ALA A 285 10.39 -19.82 -9.57
C ALA A 285 9.68 -20.86 -8.69
N ALA A 286 8.49 -20.56 -8.20
CA ALA A 286 7.68 -21.50 -7.42
C ALA A 286 7.30 -22.75 -8.25
N GLN A 287 6.94 -22.57 -9.51
CA GLN A 287 6.64 -23.68 -10.41
C GLN A 287 7.88 -24.54 -10.72
N ALA A 288 9.07 -23.93 -10.82
CA ALA A 288 10.32 -24.64 -11.07
C ALA A 288 10.73 -25.49 -9.86
N LEU A 289 10.53 -25.00 -8.63
CA LEU A 289 10.79 -25.78 -7.40
C LEU A 289 9.89 -27.01 -7.24
N GLN A 290 8.76 -27.08 -7.94
CA GLN A 290 7.82 -28.20 -7.88
C GLN A 290 8.27 -29.41 -8.72
N GLN A 291 9.23 -29.23 -9.63
CA GLN A 291 9.71 -30.27 -10.56
C GLN A 291 10.87 -31.08 -9.95
#